data_AF-A0A093YXZ0-F1
#
_entry.id   AF-A0A093YXZ0-F1
#
_cell.length_a   1.000
_cell.length_b   1.000
_cell.length_c   1.000
_cell.angle_alpha   90.00
_cell.angle_beta   90.00
_cell.angle_gamma   90.00
#
_symmetry.space_group_name_H-M   'P 1'
#
loop_
_entity.id
_entity.type
_entity.pdbx_description
1 polymer ?
#
loop_
_entity_poly.entity_id
_entity_poly.type
_entity_poly.pdbx_seq_one_letter_code
_entity_poly.pdbx_strand_id
1 'polypeptide(L)'
;MGLVTLLGLVLITDVTFKNMYTALPSTAHVPVVAGLAPLSVEFLPYVLPSLINVYAGTYTAGFLTDPRFVANMEPLNCKGDTCLSIFLPGGLHTVRVANGDRNSTLFKGELGGEFESIIVNQAPGYQVEFYDLPDNYKFKSEDCTIYMDKIGFASYGLYVCIATHGSDLLSGWTVCPQDAGVGNCGQNTTWTEKYPMDQATTTSMYKRYASVAYDAKNMSILSIERLSSPQTTAIDAEIIRTYFGIVMQDQPAFANSTAPAFSTNNPKPVFKSNYEAANACTSYTVQYGIYWILSLYKADFSSYADGGLAILRGFLAIPLQFSTEIWQQAAMDTLPPDLRVDAQLSRVSYRALIQAWTVYIFGGSAFLVLAWCIGCLWWCYLGPYTPNASYFPEIDITSKGTSPVAAVRGSDKSYATSMRSGRVSSRTLHYPQFGPFEKGVEQEEELEDLEYLMRKLGLGNGMSRAVVKGIKGKRIYCGAYIGDMGDLDHIVIVTEKDRVRPLLKNKLYC
;
A
#
# COMPACT_ATOMS: atom_id res chain seq x y z
N MET A 1 6.31 4.62 -42.94
CA MET A 1 7.14 4.39 -41.75
C MET A 1 6.73 5.31 -40.60
N GLY A 2 6.92 6.64 -40.70
CA GLY A 2 6.64 7.57 -39.59
C GLY A 2 5.23 7.51 -38.98
N LEU A 3 4.20 7.31 -39.81
CA LEU A 3 2.81 7.24 -39.33
C LEU A 3 2.51 5.94 -38.56
N VAL A 4 3.09 4.81 -38.97
CA VAL A 4 2.92 3.52 -38.29
C VAL A 4 3.61 3.53 -36.92
N THR A 5 4.80 4.12 -36.82
CA THR A 5 5.48 4.33 -35.54
C THR A 5 4.71 5.27 -34.63
N LEU A 6 4.05 6.29 -35.16
CA LEU A 6 3.24 7.22 -34.38
C LEU A 6 1.97 6.55 -33.84
N LEU A 7 1.35 5.66 -34.63
CA LEU A 7 0.22 4.85 -34.17
C LEU A 7 0.63 3.79 -33.13
N GLY A 8 1.80 3.18 -33.27
CA GLY A 8 2.36 2.29 -32.25
C GLY A 8 2.60 2.99 -30.91
N LEU A 9 3.07 4.25 -30.93
CA LEU A 9 3.25 5.04 -29.71
C LEU A 9 1.92 5.32 -29.00
N VAL A 10 0.82 5.52 -29.72
CA VAL A 10 -0.52 5.75 -29.13
C VAL A 10 -1.04 4.53 -28.36
N LEU A 11 -0.65 3.30 -28.73
CA LEU A 11 -1.02 2.11 -27.96
C LEU A 11 -0.22 1.96 -26.66
N ILE A 12 0.98 2.56 -26.61
CA ILE A 12 1.86 2.54 -25.44
C ILE A 12 1.56 3.74 -24.52
N THR A 13 0.93 4.80 -25.04
CA THR A 13 0.45 5.90 -24.20
C THR A 13 -0.67 5.40 -23.30
N ASP A 14 -0.43 5.43 -21.99
CA ASP A 14 -1.42 5.07 -20.96
C ASP A 14 -1.70 3.56 -20.81
N VAL A 15 -0.64 2.77 -20.70
CA VAL A 15 -0.71 1.38 -20.23
C VAL A 15 -0.86 1.36 -18.71
N THR A 16 -1.99 0.85 -18.24
CA THR A 16 -2.22 0.60 -16.81
C THR A 16 -1.92 -0.86 -16.52
N PHE A 17 -1.14 -1.14 -15.48
CA PHE A 17 -0.90 -2.51 -15.08
C PHE A 17 -1.84 -2.90 -13.94
N LYS A 18 -2.47 -4.07 -14.06
CA LYS A 18 -3.41 -4.55 -13.07
C LYS A 18 -3.21 -6.03 -12.79
N ASN A 19 -3.42 -6.41 -11.54
CA ASN A 19 -3.52 -7.81 -11.14
C ASN A 19 -4.83 -8.39 -11.68
N MET A 20 -4.72 -9.40 -12.53
CA MET A 20 -5.83 -10.18 -13.04
C MET A 20 -5.93 -11.47 -12.25
N TYR A 21 -7.06 -11.67 -11.59
CA TYR A 21 -7.31 -12.84 -10.76
C TYR A 21 -8.06 -13.91 -11.55
N THR A 22 -7.48 -15.10 -11.65
CA THR A 22 -8.13 -16.24 -12.31
C THR A 22 -8.58 -17.24 -11.26
N ALA A 23 -9.89 -17.50 -11.19
CA ALA A 23 -10.49 -18.45 -10.26
C ALA A 23 -9.96 -19.87 -10.52
N LEU A 24 -9.69 -20.61 -9.45
CA LEU A 24 -9.53 -22.06 -9.53
C LEU A 24 -10.95 -22.69 -9.66
N PRO A 25 -11.24 -23.49 -10.71
CA PRO A 25 -12.61 -23.93 -11.00
C PRO A 25 -13.32 -24.66 -9.85
N SER A 26 -12.59 -25.43 -9.04
CA SER A 26 -13.13 -26.18 -7.90
C SER A 26 -13.40 -25.33 -6.65
N THR A 27 -12.92 -24.09 -6.61
CA THR A 27 -12.94 -23.22 -5.42
C THR A 27 -13.41 -21.80 -5.76
N ALA A 28 -14.21 -21.69 -6.83
CA ALA A 28 -14.81 -20.45 -7.27
C ALA A 28 -15.81 -19.88 -6.24
N HIS A 29 -16.43 -20.75 -5.43
CA HIS A 29 -17.39 -20.40 -4.40
C HIS A 29 -17.11 -21.23 -3.13
N VAL A 30 -16.34 -20.65 -2.21
CA VAL A 30 -16.12 -21.22 -0.87
C VAL A 30 -16.91 -20.37 0.12
N PRO A 31 -17.96 -20.91 0.77
CA PRO A 31 -18.76 -20.15 1.71
C PRO A 31 -17.94 -19.87 2.98
N VAL A 32 -17.79 -18.59 3.31
CA VAL A 32 -17.00 -18.10 4.44
C VAL A 32 -17.76 -17.08 5.29
N VAL A 33 -17.26 -16.86 6.50
CA VAL A 33 -17.59 -15.71 7.33
C VAL A 33 -16.44 -14.72 7.24
N ALA A 34 -16.70 -13.53 6.69
CA ALA A 34 -15.69 -12.51 6.43
C ALA A 34 -16.26 -11.08 6.45
N GLY A 35 -15.37 -10.09 6.58
CA GLY A 35 -15.73 -8.68 6.73
C GLY A 35 -15.70 -8.20 8.17
N LEU A 36 -16.25 -7.01 8.40
CA LEU A 36 -16.35 -6.35 9.69
C LEU A 36 -17.78 -6.35 10.22
N ALA A 37 -17.95 -6.94 11.40
CA ALA A 37 -19.18 -6.90 12.15
C ALA A 37 -19.40 -5.48 12.72
N PRO A 38 -20.65 -5.08 12.98
CA PRO A 38 -20.93 -3.91 13.80
C PRO A 38 -20.22 -4.01 15.16
N LEU A 39 -19.68 -2.90 15.62
CA LEU A 39 -19.18 -2.81 16.98
C LEU A 39 -20.33 -3.02 17.97
N SER A 40 -20.07 -3.75 19.06
CA SER A 40 -21.02 -3.90 20.15
C SER A 40 -20.30 -3.94 21.49
N VAL A 41 -20.79 -3.16 22.46
CA VAL A 41 -20.31 -3.19 23.86
C VAL A 41 -20.53 -4.57 24.47
N GLU A 42 -21.60 -5.26 24.07
CA GLU A 42 -22.05 -6.52 24.67
C GLU A 42 -20.98 -7.61 24.62
N PHE A 43 -20.17 -7.67 23.56
CA PHE A 43 -19.21 -8.76 23.37
C PHE A 43 -17.84 -8.51 23.98
N LEU A 44 -17.47 -7.25 24.24
CA LEU A 44 -16.16 -6.89 24.81
C LEU A 44 -15.87 -7.60 26.16
N PRO A 45 -16.82 -7.73 27.10
CA PRO A 45 -16.58 -8.41 28.39
C PRO A 45 -16.36 -9.92 28.29
N TYR A 46 -16.80 -10.57 27.20
CA TYR A 46 -16.66 -12.01 27.01
C TYR A 46 -15.33 -12.40 26.37
N VAL A 47 -14.65 -11.45 25.73
CA VAL A 47 -13.30 -11.63 25.21
C VAL A 47 -12.31 -11.40 26.32
N LEU A 48 -11.19 -12.12 26.25
CA LEU A 48 -10.12 -12.01 27.21
C LEU A 48 -9.45 -10.61 27.12
N PRO A 49 -9.51 -9.74 28.16
CA PRO A 49 -8.79 -8.46 28.19
C PRO A 49 -7.35 -8.50 27.67
N SER A 50 -6.59 -9.54 28.04
CA SER A 50 -5.20 -9.69 27.59
C SER A 50 -5.06 -9.79 26.08
N LEU A 51 -6.04 -10.38 25.38
CA LEU A 51 -6.03 -10.42 23.92
C LEU A 51 -6.30 -9.03 23.32
N ILE A 52 -7.28 -8.30 23.88
CA ILE A 52 -7.60 -6.93 23.47
C ILE A 52 -6.35 -6.05 23.64
N ASN A 53 -5.65 -6.20 24.76
CA ASN A 53 -4.39 -5.51 25.04
C ASN A 53 -3.28 -5.89 24.05
N VAL A 54 -3.17 -7.16 23.67
CA VAL A 54 -2.18 -7.59 22.67
C VAL A 54 -2.45 -6.94 21.32
N TYR A 55 -3.71 -6.88 20.86
CA TYR A 55 -4.05 -6.18 19.63
C TYR A 55 -3.75 -4.69 19.71
N ALA A 56 -4.12 -4.04 20.82
CA ALA A 56 -3.80 -2.64 21.10
C ALA A 56 -2.28 -2.41 21.04
N GLY A 57 -1.51 -3.11 21.86
CA GLY A 57 -0.07 -2.91 21.97
C GLY A 57 0.73 -3.24 20.71
N THR A 58 0.33 -4.30 20.00
CA THR A 58 1.08 -4.77 18.82
C THR A 58 0.89 -3.85 17.62
N TYR A 59 -0.32 -3.31 17.45
CA TYR A 59 -0.66 -2.62 16.21
C TYR A 59 -0.73 -1.10 16.30
N THR A 60 -0.92 -0.50 17.47
CA THR A 60 -1.17 0.96 17.61
C THR A 60 -0.22 1.86 16.79
N ALA A 61 1.09 1.62 16.85
CA ALA A 61 2.07 2.50 16.20
C ALA A 61 2.17 2.33 14.68
N GLY A 62 1.71 1.21 14.11
CA GLY A 62 1.86 0.89 12.69
C GLY A 62 0.56 0.56 11.97
N PHE A 63 -0.58 0.57 12.68
CA PHE A 63 -1.85 0.05 12.19
C PHE A 63 -2.28 0.73 10.88
N LEU A 64 -2.21 2.07 10.82
CA LEU A 64 -2.63 2.87 9.66
C LEU A 64 -1.82 2.59 8.39
N THR A 65 -0.65 1.97 8.53
CA THR A 65 0.25 1.63 7.43
C THR A 65 0.36 0.13 7.18
N ASP A 66 -0.35 -0.71 7.95
CA ASP A 66 -0.27 -2.16 7.83
C ASP A 66 -1.14 -2.63 6.64
N PRO A 67 -0.53 -3.10 5.54
CA PRO A 67 -1.28 -3.49 4.35
C PRO A 67 -2.13 -4.74 4.56
N ARG A 68 -2.01 -5.44 5.68
CA ARG A 68 -2.86 -6.59 6.03
C ARG A 68 -4.25 -6.18 6.50
N PHE A 69 -4.40 -4.93 6.95
CA PHE A 69 -5.62 -4.46 7.62
C PHE A 69 -6.17 -3.18 7.02
N VAL A 70 -5.32 -2.34 6.43
CA VAL A 70 -5.67 -0.99 6.02
C VAL A 70 -5.28 -0.75 4.58
N ALA A 71 -6.16 -0.08 3.83
CA ALA A 71 -5.85 0.49 2.54
C ALA A 71 -6.32 1.95 2.49
N ASN A 72 -5.51 2.83 1.90
CA ASN A 72 -5.89 4.22 1.71
C ASN A 72 -7.03 4.33 0.68
N MET A 73 -7.99 5.21 0.94
CA MET A 73 -9.11 5.48 0.04
C MET A 73 -9.30 6.98 -0.17
N GLU A 74 -9.91 7.35 -1.29
CA GLU A 74 -10.30 8.74 -1.53
C GLU A 74 -11.30 9.20 -0.45
N PRO A 75 -11.07 10.37 0.19
CA PRO A 75 -12.01 10.94 1.14
C PRO A 75 -13.37 11.25 0.50
N LEU A 76 -14.43 10.99 1.24
CA LEU A 76 -15.82 11.33 0.95
C LEU A 76 -16.12 12.75 1.42
N ASN A 77 -15.81 13.07 2.68
CA ASN A 77 -16.23 14.32 3.31
C ASN A 77 -15.05 15.18 3.80
N CYS A 78 -13.98 14.59 4.34
CA CYS A 78 -12.85 15.40 4.82
C CYS A 78 -11.96 15.94 3.68
N LYS A 79 -11.30 17.08 3.94
CA LYS A 79 -10.35 17.73 3.04
C LYS A 79 -9.21 18.34 3.84
N GLY A 80 -8.06 18.54 3.20
CA GLY A 80 -6.88 19.16 3.80
C GLY A 80 -5.79 18.15 4.18
N ASP A 81 -4.69 18.66 4.72
CA ASP A 81 -3.49 17.85 4.98
C ASP A 81 -3.65 16.91 6.19
N THR A 82 -4.57 17.23 7.10
CA THR A 82 -4.89 16.42 8.29
C THR A 82 -5.93 15.33 8.02
N CYS A 83 -6.57 15.34 6.84
CA CYS A 83 -7.59 14.38 6.42
C CYS A 83 -6.95 13.05 6.03
N LEU A 84 -7.27 12.00 6.78
CA LEU A 84 -6.86 10.62 6.49
C LEU A 84 -8.11 9.78 6.25
N SER A 85 -8.24 9.22 5.05
CA SER A 85 -9.34 8.32 4.68
C SER A 85 -8.78 6.92 4.39
N ILE A 86 -9.26 5.94 5.15
CA ILE A 86 -8.82 4.55 5.06
C ILE A 86 -10.01 3.61 4.93
N PHE A 87 -9.76 2.43 4.40
CA PHE A 87 -10.71 1.32 4.38
C PHE A 87 -10.23 0.16 5.21
N LEU A 88 -11.14 -0.32 6.04
CA LEU A 88 -11.01 -1.46 6.94
C LEU A 88 -11.91 -2.58 6.39
N PRO A 89 -11.35 -3.57 5.68
CA PRO A 89 -12.14 -4.66 5.11
C PRO A 89 -12.28 -5.88 6.04
N GLY A 90 -11.68 -5.85 7.24
CA GLY A 90 -11.41 -7.05 8.02
C GLY A 90 -10.13 -7.75 7.58
N GLY A 91 -9.52 -8.52 8.47
CA GLY A 91 -8.26 -9.20 8.16
C GLY A 91 -8.51 -10.59 7.57
N LEU A 92 -7.67 -11.05 6.64
CA LEU A 92 -7.78 -12.43 6.13
C LEU A 92 -7.67 -13.48 7.25
N HIS A 93 -6.96 -13.16 8.34
CA HIS A 93 -6.84 -14.00 9.52
C HIS A 93 -8.15 -14.20 10.29
N THR A 94 -9.17 -13.33 10.12
CA THR A 94 -10.50 -13.48 10.75
C THR A 94 -11.46 -14.29 9.89
N VAL A 95 -11.06 -14.66 8.67
CA VAL A 95 -11.91 -15.42 7.76
C VAL A 95 -12.03 -16.86 8.24
N ARG A 96 -13.27 -17.36 8.32
CA ARG A 96 -13.62 -18.72 8.76
C ARG A 96 -14.47 -19.40 7.69
N VAL A 97 -14.38 -20.72 7.55
CA VAL A 97 -15.27 -21.47 6.64
C VAL A 97 -16.65 -21.55 7.28
N ALA A 98 -17.70 -21.19 6.54
CA ALA A 98 -19.04 -21.03 7.12
C ALA A 98 -19.65 -22.34 7.63
N ASN A 99 -19.30 -23.47 6.99
CA ASN A 99 -19.81 -24.82 7.32
C ASN A 99 -18.79 -25.70 8.04
N GLY A 100 -17.62 -25.15 8.41
CA GLY A 100 -16.58 -25.91 9.10
C GLY A 100 -16.66 -25.75 10.62
N ASP A 101 -15.76 -26.43 11.33
CA ASP A 101 -15.61 -26.26 12.78
C ASP A 101 -15.28 -24.80 13.14
N ARG A 102 -15.47 -24.41 14.40
CA ARG A 102 -15.13 -23.04 14.89
C ARG A 102 -13.68 -22.62 14.60
N ASN A 103 -12.78 -23.58 14.42
CA ASN A 103 -11.36 -23.37 14.10
C ASN A 103 -11.01 -23.58 12.62
N SER A 104 -12.01 -23.75 11.76
CA SER A 104 -11.82 -23.93 10.32
C SER A 104 -11.46 -22.59 9.67
N THR A 105 -10.21 -22.48 9.23
CA THR A 105 -9.73 -21.34 8.44
C THR A 105 -9.49 -21.81 7.01
N LEU A 106 -9.43 -20.86 6.08
CA LEU A 106 -9.04 -21.14 4.70
C LEU A 106 -7.64 -21.76 4.58
N PHE A 107 -6.82 -21.66 5.63
CA PHE A 107 -5.44 -22.17 5.69
C PHE A 107 -5.32 -23.55 6.33
N LYS A 108 -6.34 -24.02 7.07
CA LYS A 108 -6.21 -25.19 7.97
C LYS A 108 -6.86 -26.48 7.45
N GLY A 109 -7.46 -26.53 6.26
CA GLY A 109 -8.01 -27.80 5.79
C GLY A 109 -8.54 -27.82 4.37
N GLU A 110 -8.34 -28.98 3.72
CA GLU A 110 -9.04 -29.55 2.56
C GLU A 110 -8.99 -28.82 1.21
N LEU A 111 -8.85 -27.51 1.19
CA LEU A 111 -8.71 -26.69 -0.02
C LEU A 111 -7.27 -26.81 -0.54
N GLY A 112 -6.91 -27.99 -1.03
CA GLY A 112 -5.64 -28.25 -1.69
C GLY A 112 -5.52 -27.46 -2.99
N GLY A 113 -4.37 -26.83 -3.21
CA GLY A 113 -4.01 -26.17 -4.47
C GLY A 113 -2.97 -25.08 -4.29
N GLU A 114 -2.15 -24.85 -5.32
CA GLU A 114 -1.31 -23.66 -5.42
C GLU A 114 -2.19 -22.45 -5.81
N PHE A 115 -2.70 -21.75 -4.80
CA PHE A 115 -3.34 -20.45 -4.94
C PHE A 115 -2.43 -19.35 -4.36
N GLU A 116 -2.45 -18.19 -5.00
CA GLU A 116 -1.59 -17.05 -4.63
C GLU A 116 -2.40 -15.94 -3.99
N SER A 117 -3.72 -15.94 -4.22
CA SER A 117 -4.62 -14.92 -3.72
C SER A 117 -5.96 -15.50 -3.30
N ILE A 118 -6.60 -14.82 -2.36
CA ILE A 118 -7.94 -15.13 -1.87
C ILE A 118 -8.78 -13.87 -2.06
N ILE A 119 -9.88 -13.98 -2.80
CA ILE A 119 -10.84 -12.89 -2.98
C ILE A 119 -12.03 -13.15 -2.07
N VAL A 120 -12.29 -12.24 -1.15
CA VAL A 120 -13.53 -12.23 -0.36
C VAL A 120 -14.52 -11.33 -1.10
N ASN A 121 -15.66 -11.88 -1.53
CA ASN A 121 -16.62 -11.13 -2.34
C ASN A 121 -17.68 -10.44 -1.49
N GLN A 122 -17.90 -9.15 -1.73
CA GLN A 122 -19.02 -8.38 -1.17
C GLN A 122 -19.17 -8.50 0.36
N ALA A 123 -18.05 -8.50 1.08
CA ALA A 123 -18.06 -8.49 2.54
C ALA A 123 -18.25 -7.06 3.07
N PRO A 124 -18.91 -6.88 4.22
CA PRO A 124 -19.02 -5.57 4.85
C PRO A 124 -17.65 -5.13 5.37
N GLY A 125 -17.34 -3.85 5.19
CA GLY A 125 -16.17 -3.16 5.72
C GLY A 125 -16.52 -1.71 6.04
N TYR A 126 -15.57 -0.98 6.62
CA TYR A 126 -15.75 0.42 7.00
C TYR A 126 -14.73 1.30 6.32
N GLN A 127 -15.21 2.33 5.63
CA GLN A 127 -14.38 3.49 5.31
C GLN A 127 -14.39 4.43 6.51
N VAL A 128 -13.21 4.75 7.03
CA VAL A 128 -13.02 5.58 8.21
C VAL A 128 -12.24 6.82 7.82
N GLU A 129 -12.77 7.98 8.20
CA GLU A 129 -12.14 9.28 7.97
C GLU A 129 -11.75 9.92 9.28
N PHE A 130 -10.49 10.34 9.37
CA PHE A 130 -9.95 11.12 10.46
C PHE A 130 -9.64 12.53 9.98
N TYR A 131 -10.10 13.54 10.71
CA TYR A 131 -9.87 14.94 10.40
C TYR A 131 -9.97 15.79 11.66
N ASP A 132 -9.75 17.09 11.54
CA ASP A 132 -9.70 17.99 12.69
C ASP A 132 -11.05 18.11 13.41
N LEU A 133 -10.99 18.49 14.68
CA LEU A 133 -12.19 18.82 15.45
C LEU A 133 -12.92 20.02 14.83
N PRO A 134 -14.25 20.13 15.02
CA PRO A 134 -14.98 21.34 14.65
C PRO A 134 -14.38 22.58 15.32
N ASP A 135 -14.39 23.71 14.62
CA ASP A 135 -13.83 24.97 15.11
C ASP A 135 -14.36 25.33 16.50
N ASN A 136 -13.45 25.67 17.42
CA ASN A 136 -13.74 26.04 18.81
C ASN A 136 -14.37 24.93 19.67
N TYR A 137 -14.34 23.67 19.23
CA TYR A 137 -14.81 22.56 20.06
C TYR A 137 -13.91 22.39 21.29
N LYS A 138 -14.55 22.17 22.45
CA LYS A 138 -13.88 21.83 23.70
C LYS A 138 -14.60 20.64 24.33
N PHE A 139 -13.83 19.63 24.69
CA PHE A 139 -14.36 18.51 25.45
C PHE A 139 -14.87 18.98 26.81
N LYS A 140 -15.97 18.39 27.25
CA LYS A 140 -16.48 18.61 28.61
C LYS A 140 -15.76 17.68 29.57
N SER A 141 -15.71 18.05 30.85
CA SER A 141 -15.09 17.21 31.88
C SER A 141 -15.76 15.82 31.99
N GLU A 142 -17.06 15.71 31.69
CA GLU A 142 -17.81 14.45 31.70
C GLU A 142 -17.40 13.48 30.57
N ASP A 143 -16.81 14.00 29.49
CA ASP A 143 -16.36 13.21 28.34
C ASP A 143 -14.95 12.64 28.55
N CYS A 144 -14.29 13.00 29.66
CA CYS A 144 -12.88 12.78 29.87
C CYS A 144 -12.58 11.90 31.08
N THR A 145 -11.50 11.12 30.99
CA THR A 145 -11.02 10.24 32.06
C THR A 145 -9.50 10.31 32.11
N ILE A 146 -8.96 10.31 33.33
CA ILE A 146 -7.51 10.19 33.57
C ILE A 146 -7.21 8.72 33.84
N TYR A 147 -6.27 8.16 33.09
CA TYR A 147 -5.71 6.83 33.29
C TYR A 147 -4.29 6.94 33.86
N MET A 148 -3.79 5.84 34.42
CA MET A 148 -2.51 5.75 35.12
C MET A 148 -2.45 6.58 36.41
N ASP A 149 -3.61 6.88 37.01
CA ASP A 149 -3.72 7.70 38.23
C ASP A 149 -3.43 6.93 39.52
N LYS A 150 -3.48 5.58 39.47
CA LYS A 150 -3.28 4.68 40.62
C LYS A 150 -1.94 3.94 40.58
N ILE A 151 -1.10 4.20 39.58
CA ILE A 151 0.21 3.56 39.42
C ILE A 151 1.24 4.29 40.29
N GLY A 152 2.04 3.55 41.07
CA GLY A 152 2.83 4.03 42.23
C GLY A 152 3.92 5.09 42.00
N PHE A 153 4.05 5.64 40.80
CA PHE A 153 4.82 6.84 40.54
C PHE A 153 3.83 7.95 40.22
N ALA A 154 3.57 8.81 41.20
CA ALA A 154 2.55 9.85 41.11
C ALA A 154 2.75 10.80 39.89
N SER A 155 3.91 10.81 39.23
CA SER A 155 4.20 11.64 38.05
C SER A 155 3.55 11.22 36.74
N TYR A 156 2.79 10.13 36.65
CA TYR A 156 2.14 9.69 35.41
C TYR A 156 0.68 10.15 35.33
N GLY A 157 0.20 10.32 34.11
CA GLY A 157 -1.20 10.62 33.82
C GLY A 157 -1.45 10.70 32.31
N LEU A 158 -2.44 9.94 31.84
CA LEU A 158 -2.94 10.01 30.46
C LEU A 158 -4.39 10.51 30.53
N TYR A 159 -4.62 11.73 30.04
CA TYR A 159 -5.95 12.32 29.97
C TYR A 159 -6.55 12.02 28.61
N VAL A 160 -7.66 11.29 28.57
CA VAL A 160 -8.36 10.91 27.34
C VAL A 160 -9.76 11.46 27.39
N CYS A 161 -10.23 12.05 26.29
CA CYS A 161 -11.60 12.49 26.13
C CYS A 161 -12.22 11.85 24.89
N ILE A 162 -13.44 11.37 25.04
CA ILE A 162 -14.22 10.74 23.99
C ILE A 162 -15.63 11.33 24.07
N ALA A 163 -16.11 11.89 22.97
CA ALA A 163 -17.45 12.46 22.85
C ALA A 163 -18.06 12.10 21.50
N THR A 164 -19.36 12.36 21.34
CA THR A 164 -20.06 12.23 20.05
C THR A 164 -20.58 13.58 19.59
N HIS A 165 -20.57 13.79 18.28
CA HIS A 165 -21.21 14.94 17.63
C HIS A 165 -21.92 14.48 16.36
N GLY A 166 -23.24 14.29 16.45
CA GLY A 166 -24.00 13.66 15.38
C GLY A 166 -23.62 12.18 15.23
N SER A 167 -23.19 11.77 14.04
CA SER A 167 -22.65 10.43 13.77
C SER A 167 -21.17 10.27 14.05
N ASP A 168 -20.47 11.38 14.34
CA ASP A 168 -19.02 11.40 14.42
C ASP A 168 -18.54 11.21 15.86
N LEU A 169 -17.41 10.52 15.99
CA LEU A 169 -16.71 10.36 17.24
C LEU A 169 -15.64 11.45 17.35
N LEU A 170 -15.70 12.23 18.42
CA LEU A 170 -14.65 13.17 18.78
C LEU A 170 -13.76 12.50 19.81
N SER A 171 -12.46 12.45 19.57
CA SER A 171 -11.52 11.82 20.49
C SER A 171 -10.26 12.63 20.60
N GLY A 172 -9.73 12.71 21.81
CA GLY A 172 -8.44 13.33 22.05
C GLY A 172 -7.77 12.71 23.26
N TRP A 173 -6.46 12.87 23.29
CA TRP A 173 -5.69 12.55 24.49
C TRP A 173 -4.53 13.51 24.69
N THR A 174 -4.01 13.56 25.90
CA THR A 174 -2.76 14.24 26.21
C THR A 174 -2.11 13.59 27.41
N VAL A 175 -0.78 13.64 27.48
CA VAL A 175 0.00 13.10 28.59
C VAL A 175 0.45 14.20 29.53
N CYS A 176 0.66 13.83 30.79
CA CYS A 176 1.17 14.75 31.78
C CYS A 176 2.53 15.35 31.33
N PRO A 177 2.67 16.69 31.28
CA PRO A 177 3.88 17.34 30.82
C PRO A 177 4.95 17.34 31.91
N GLN A 178 5.68 16.23 32.01
CA GLN A 178 6.81 16.09 32.95
C GLN A 178 7.96 17.04 32.60
N ASP A 179 8.14 17.37 31.32
CA ASP A 179 9.07 18.36 30.80
C ASP A 179 8.83 19.76 31.38
N ALA A 180 7.57 20.09 31.66
CA ALA A 180 7.17 21.34 32.31
C ALA A 180 7.23 21.28 33.85
N GLY A 181 7.81 20.21 34.42
CA GLY A 181 7.95 20.02 35.87
C GLY A 181 6.65 19.65 36.58
N VAL A 182 5.63 19.21 35.85
CA VAL A 182 4.37 18.72 36.46
C VAL A 182 4.58 17.31 36.99
N GLY A 183 4.34 17.13 38.29
CA GLY A 183 4.31 15.82 38.95
C GLY A 183 2.99 15.59 39.68
N ASN A 184 2.79 14.39 40.22
CA ASN A 184 1.55 14.00 40.90
C ASN A 184 0.29 14.09 40.01
N CYS A 185 0.42 13.82 38.71
CA CYS A 185 -0.61 14.05 37.70
C CYS A 185 -1.86 13.19 37.86
N GLY A 186 -1.76 12.06 38.57
CA GLY A 186 -2.91 11.24 38.97
C GLY A 186 -3.77 11.87 40.08
N GLN A 187 -3.17 12.71 40.93
CA GLN A 187 -3.88 13.36 42.05
C GLN A 187 -4.19 14.84 41.78
N ASN A 188 -3.28 15.53 41.11
CA ASN A 188 -3.44 16.90 40.69
C ASN A 188 -3.89 16.91 39.23
N THR A 189 -5.16 17.24 38.97
CA THR A 189 -5.72 17.28 37.63
C THR A 189 -5.66 18.67 36.99
N THR A 190 -5.17 19.69 37.69
CA THR A 190 -5.14 21.09 37.18
C THR A 190 -4.33 21.27 35.90
N TRP A 191 -3.42 20.34 35.60
CA TRP A 191 -2.65 20.35 34.36
C TRP A 191 -3.52 20.11 33.12
N THR A 192 -4.66 19.41 33.24
CA THR A 192 -5.57 19.18 32.11
C THR A 192 -6.31 20.45 31.68
N GLU A 193 -6.47 21.41 32.59
CA GLU A 193 -7.03 22.73 32.29
C GLU A 193 -5.96 23.69 31.75
N LYS A 194 -4.73 23.57 32.28
CA LYS A 194 -3.60 24.44 31.91
C LYS A 194 -3.02 24.11 30.54
N TYR A 195 -2.94 22.83 30.19
CA TYR A 195 -2.39 22.35 28.94
C TYR A 195 -3.53 21.77 28.09
N PRO A 196 -3.97 22.50 27.04
CA PRO A 196 -5.05 22.01 26.20
C PRO A 196 -4.62 20.72 25.50
N MET A 197 -5.61 19.91 25.17
CA MET A 197 -5.42 18.66 24.46
C MET A 197 -4.83 18.92 23.08
N ASP A 198 -3.59 18.50 22.92
CA ASP A 198 -2.73 18.74 21.77
C ASP A 198 -2.97 17.75 20.64
N GLN A 199 -3.60 16.60 20.93
CA GLN A 199 -3.82 15.53 19.98
C GLN A 199 -5.29 15.12 20.01
N ALA A 200 -6.05 15.61 19.03
CA ALA A 200 -7.46 15.29 18.90
C ALA A 200 -7.88 15.14 17.44
N THR A 201 -8.91 14.33 17.21
CA THR A 201 -9.43 14.02 15.88
C THR A 201 -10.94 13.81 15.95
N THR A 202 -11.62 14.22 14.89
CA THR A 202 -12.93 13.71 14.53
C THR A 202 -12.75 12.41 13.75
N THR A 203 -13.59 11.41 14.02
CA THR A 203 -13.65 10.14 13.29
C THR A 203 -15.06 9.94 12.75
N SER A 204 -15.19 9.85 11.43
CA SER A 204 -16.43 9.48 10.73
C SER A 204 -16.30 8.08 10.13
N MET A 205 -17.39 7.30 10.16
CA MET A 205 -17.39 5.92 9.68
C MET A 205 -18.53 5.66 8.70
N TYR A 206 -18.21 4.96 7.62
CA TYR A 206 -19.15 4.60 6.56
C TYR A 206 -19.06 3.12 6.26
N LYS A 207 -20.15 2.39 6.46
CA LYS A 207 -20.27 0.99 6.04
C LYS A 207 -20.30 0.90 4.52
N ARG A 208 -19.51 -0.01 3.96
CA ARG A 208 -19.48 -0.34 2.52
C ARG A 208 -19.30 -1.84 2.35
N TYR A 209 -19.92 -2.40 1.33
CA TYR A 209 -19.62 -3.75 0.87
C TYR A 209 -18.53 -3.69 -0.18
N ALA A 210 -17.55 -4.58 -0.11
CA ALA A 210 -16.42 -4.60 -1.03
C ALA A 210 -15.99 -6.03 -1.38
N SER A 211 -15.47 -6.20 -2.58
CA SER A 211 -14.71 -7.39 -2.96
C SER A 211 -13.23 -7.11 -2.75
N VAL A 212 -12.58 -7.85 -1.85
CA VAL A 212 -11.19 -7.59 -1.45
C VAL A 212 -10.33 -8.80 -1.79
N ALA A 213 -9.29 -8.57 -2.57
CA ALA A 213 -8.29 -9.57 -2.89
C ALA A 213 -7.13 -9.46 -1.91
N TYR A 214 -6.77 -10.58 -1.31
CA TYR A 214 -5.65 -10.71 -0.38
C TYR A 214 -4.58 -11.62 -0.98
N ASP A 215 -3.33 -11.38 -0.61
CA ASP A 215 -2.22 -12.29 -0.86
C ASP A 215 -2.29 -13.47 0.12
N ALA A 216 -2.27 -14.69 -0.40
CA ALA A 216 -2.41 -15.89 0.41
C ALA A 216 -1.18 -16.19 1.28
N LYS A 217 0.01 -15.65 0.95
CA LYS A 217 1.27 -15.91 1.66
C LYS A 217 1.49 -14.96 2.83
N ASN A 218 1.14 -13.68 2.66
CA ASN A 218 1.40 -12.64 3.67
C ASN A 218 0.14 -11.93 4.19
N MET A 219 -1.05 -12.28 3.69
CA MET A 219 -2.35 -11.72 4.09
C MET A 219 -2.54 -10.23 3.75
N SER A 220 -1.65 -9.63 2.95
CA SER A 220 -1.77 -8.23 2.54
C SER A 220 -2.93 -8.03 1.57
N ILE A 221 -3.57 -6.86 1.64
CA ILE A 221 -4.58 -6.41 0.69
C ILE A 221 -3.88 -6.08 -0.63
N LEU A 222 -4.28 -6.79 -1.69
CA LEU A 222 -3.77 -6.60 -3.05
C LEU A 222 -4.63 -5.61 -3.84
N SER A 223 -5.95 -5.70 -3.69
CA SER A 223 -6.89 -4.78 -4.34
C SER A 223 -8.26 -4.77 -3.64
N ILE A 224 -8.97 -3.66 -3.79
CA ILE A 224 -10.35 -3.47 -3.34
C ILE A 224 -11.17 -3.09 -4.56
N GLU A 225 -12.21 -3.85 -4.84
CA GLU A 225 -13.09 -3.67 -5.99
C GLU A 225 -14.56 -3.74 -5.58
N ARG A 226 -15.44 -3.31 -6.50
CA ARG A 226 -16.91 -3.42 -6.34
C ARG A 226 -17.42 -2.85 -5.01
N LEU A 227 -16.94 -1.65 -4.67
CA LEU A 227 -17.37 -0.91 -3.49
C LEU A 227 -18.81 -0.44 -3.64
N SER A 228 -19.66 -0.74 -2.67
CA SER A 228 -21.01 -0.19 -2.59
C SER A 228 -20.99 1.31 -2.29
N SER A 229 -22.14 1.96 -2.42
CA SER A 229 -22.34 3.31 -1.90
C SER A 229 -22.09 3.36 -0.39
N PRO A 230 -21.49 4.45 0.14
CA PRO A 230 -21.23 4.61 1.57
C PRO A 230 -22.52 4.79 2.36
N GLN A 231 -22.63 4.09 3.49
CA GLN A 231 -23.70 4.25 4.47
C GLN A 231 -23.12 4.77 5.78
N THR A 232 -23.49 6.00 6.17
CA THR A 232 -23.07 6.59 7.44
C THR A 232 -23.42 5.67 8.60
N THR A 233 -22.42 5.34 9.43
CA THR A 233 -22.57 4.48 10.59
C THR A 233 -22.03 5.22 11.80
N ALA A 234 -22.90 5.48 12.78
CA ALA A 234 -22.48 6.16 13.99
C ALA A 234 -21.53 5.26 14.80
N ILE A 235 -20.44 5.84 15.31
CA ILE A 235 -19.57 5.18 16.27
C ILE A 235 -20.09 5.52 17.67
N ASP A 236 -20.45 4.50 18.43
CA ASP A 236 -20.87 4.67 19.82
C ASP A 236 -19.64 4.99 20.71
N ALA A 237 -19.65 6.16 21.34
CA ALA A 237 -18.59 6.55 22.27
C ALA A 237 -18.49 5.62 23.48
N GLU A 238 -19.58 4.97 23.92
CA GLU A 238 -19.54 4.04 25.03
C GLU A 238 -18.68 2.80 24.71
N ILE A 239 -18.72 2.31 23.47
CA ILE A 239 -17.87 1.21 23.00
C ILE A 239 -16.40 1.60 23.11
N ILE A 240 -16.05 2.79 22.62
CA ILE A 240 -14.67 3.27 22.63
C ILE A 240 -14.21 3.54 24.08
N ARG A 241 -15.04 4.15 24.93
CA ARG A 241 -14.74 4.34 26.35
C ARG A 241 -14.54 3.00 27.08
N THR A 242 -15.35 1.98 26.76
CA THR A 242 -15.20 0.63 27.31
C THR A 242 -13.90 -0.01 26.85
N TYR A 243 -13.56 0.10 25.56
CA TYR A 243 -12.28 -0.38 25.03
C TYR A 243 -11.09 0.28 25.72
N PHE A 244 -11.10 1.62 25.88
CA PHE A 244 -10.08 2.33 26.66
C PHE A 244 -10.06 1.87 28.12
N GLY A 245 -11.21 1.66 28.76
CA GLY A 245 -11.30 1.17 30.14
C GLY A 245 -10.70 -0.22 30.34
N ILE A 246 -10.78 -1.10 29.33
CA ILE A 246 -10.14 -2.42 29.35
C ILE A 246 -8.63 -2.28 29.13
N VAL A 247 -8.23 -1.55 28.08
CA VAL A 247 -6.81 -1.45 27.70
C VAL A 247 -5.99 -0.66 28.69
N MET A 248 -6.57 0.44 29.20
CA MET A 248 -5.95 1.37 30.14
C MET A 248 -6.31 1.08 31.59
N GLN A 249 -6.71 -0.16 31.93
CA GLN A 249 -7.01 -0.54 33.30
C GLN A 249 -5.76 -0.50 34.19
N ASP A 250 -5.68 0.44 35.12
CA ASP A 250 -4.55 0.57 36.04
C ASP A 250 -4.19 -0.74 36.78
N GLN A 251 -2.88 -1.06 36.79
CA GLN A 251 -2.31 -2.28 37.38
C GLN A 251 -1.35 -1.97 38.53
N PRO A 252 -1.83 -1.46 39.68
CA PRO A 252 -0.97 -1.06 40.80
C PRO A 252 -0.21 -2.24 41.42
N ALA A 253 -0.79 -3.44 41.40
CA ALA A 253 -0.16 -4.65 41.90
C ALA A 253 1.11 -5.02 41.12
N PHE A 254 1.12 -4.78 39.80
CA PHE A 254 2.29 -5.00 38.94
C PHE A 254 3.32 -3.88 39.14
N ALA A 255 2.87 -2.61 39.10
CA ALA A 255 3.72 -1.43 39.21
C ALA A 255 4.48 -1.34 40.56
N ASN A 256 3.84 -1.77 41.65
CA ASN A 256 4.42 -1.74 42.99
C ASN A 256 5.16 -3.04 43.33
N SER A 257 5.14 -4.05 42.45
CA SER A 257 5.89 -5.29 42.66
C SER A 257 7.35 -5.08 42.29
N THR A 258 8.23 -5.00 43.30
CA THR A 258 9.68 -5.12 43.12
C THR A 258 10.13 -6.58 42.96
N ALA A 259 9.20 -7.53 43.06
CA ALA A 259 9.47 -8.95 43.09
C ALA A 259 9.16 -9.58 41.72
N PRO A 260 10.01 -10.51 41.22
CA PRO A 260 9.54 -11.43 40.20
C PRO A 260 8.27 -12.11 40.70
N ALA A 261 7.30 -12.34 39.82
CA ALA A 261 5.99 -12.93 40.11
C ALA A 261 6.02 -14.26 40.89
N PHE A 262 7.21 -14.82 41.12
CA PHE A 262 7.50 -16.03 41.87
C PHE A 262 8.76 -15.84 42.75
N SER A 263 8.71 -14.94 43.74
CA SER A 263 9.71 -14.96 44.81
C SER A 263 9.35 -16.08 45.80
N THR A 264 10.28 -17.00 46.05
CA THR A 264 10.15 -18.09 47.03
C THR A 264 9.83 -17.62 48.46
N ASN A 265 9.96 -16.32 48.73
CA ASN A 265 9.88 -15.75 50.07
C ASN A 265 8.58 -14.98 50.34
N ASN A 266 7.63 -14.93 49.38
CA ASN A 266 6.33 -14.29 49.58
C ASN A 266 5.21 -15.34 49.58
N PRO A 267 4.60 -15.66 50.74
CA PRO A 267 3.63 -16.74 50.86
C PRO A 267 2.26 -16.44 50.21
N LYS A 268 2.06 -15.22 49.68
CA LYS A 268 0.87 -14.84 48.92
C LYS A 268 1.30 -14.42 47.51
N PRO A 269 0.85 -15.10 46.46
CA PRO A 269 1.14 -14.68 45.09
C PRO A 269 0.46 -13.31 44.84
N VAL A 270 1.16 -12.42 44.12
CA VAL A 270 0.65 -11.07 43.75
C VAL A 270 -0.63 -11.18 42.91
N PHE A 271 -0.72 -12.23 42.09
CA PHE A 271 -1.88 -12.56 41.26
C PHE A 271 -2.46 -13.90 41.70
N LYS A 272 -3.78 -14.03 41.73
CA LYS A 272 -4.47 -15.27 42.14
C LYS A 272 -4.45 -16.32 41.05
N SER A 273 -4.21 -15.93 39.80
CA SER A 273 -4.16 -16.83 38.64
C SER A 273 -3.19 -16.32 37.57
N ASN A 274 -2.73 -17.23 36.70
CA ASN A 274 -1.96 -16.87 35.50
C ASN A 274 -2.73 -15.93 34.57
N TYR A 275 -4.06 -16.05 34.57
CA TYR A 275 -4.92 -15.21 33.75
C TYR A 275 -4.89 -13.75 34.22
N GLU A 276 -5.03 -13.53 35.52
CA GLU A 276 -4.93 -12.20 36.15
C GLU A 276 -3.54 -11.59 35.91
N ALA A 277 -2.48 -12.39 36.04
CA ALA A 277 -1.11 -11.95 35.76
C ALA A 277 -0.91 -11.56 34.28
N ALA A 278 -1.44 -12.35 33.34
CA ALA A 278 -1.34 -12.06 31.91
C ALA A 278 -2.10 -10.79 31.53
N ASN A 279 -3.31 -10.59 32.08
CA ASN A 279 -4.06 -9.35 31.87
C ASN A 279 -3.30 -8.14 32.42
N ALA A 280 -2.81 -8.22 33.66
CA ALA A 280 -2.07 -7.12 34.28
C ALA A 280 -0.79 -6.76 33.48
N CYS A 281 -0.02 -7.77 33.06
CA CYS A 281 1.20 -7.57 32.28
C CYS A 281 0.92 -6.90 30.93
N THR A 282 -0.06 -7.42 30.18
CA THR A 282 -0.40 -6.89 28.85
C THR A 282 -0.99 -5.48 28.94
N SER A 283 -1.88 -5.22 29.89
CA SER A 283 -2.48 -3.89 30.11
C SER A 283 -1.42 -2.86 30.51
N TYR A 284 -0.53 -3.21 31.45
CA TYR A 284 0.59 -2.37 31.86
C TYR A 284 1.53 -2.04 30.68
N THR A 285 1.83 -3.03 29.84
CA THR A 285 2.71 -2.85 28.67
C THR A 285 2.12 -1.84 27.69
N VAL A 286 0.82 -1.93 27.40
CA VAL A 286 0.15 -0.98 26.48
C VAL A 286 0.11 0.42 27.08
N GLN A 287 -0.31 0.55 28.34
CA GLN A 287 -0.38 1.84 29.04
C GLN A 287 0.96 2.56 29.08
N TYR A 288 2.01 1.87 29.55
CA TYR A 288 3.34 2.46 29.60
C TYR A 288 3.90 2.75 28.21
N GLY A 289 3.68 1.86 27.24
CA GLY A 289 4.10 2.07 25.87
C GLY A 289 3.49 3.33 25.25
N ILE A 290 2.17 3.51 25.41
CA ILE A 290 1.44 4.69 24.93
C ILE A 290 1.88 5.94 25.69
N TYR A 291 1.98 5.88 27.02
CA TYR A 291 2.43 7.04 27.80
C TYR A 291 3.82 7.53 27.37
N TRP A 292 4.79 6.62 27.24
CA TRP A 292 6.17 6.98 26.90
C TRP A 292 6.31 7.44 25.45
N ILE A 293 5.64 6.80 24.49
CA ILE A 293 5.70 7.25 23.10
C ILE A 293 5.10 8.65 22.94
N LEU A 294 4.00 8.95 23.64
CA LEU A 294 3.38 10.27 23.62
C LEU A 294 4.25 11.32 24.33
N SER A 295 4.85 10.96 25.47
CA SER A 295 5.79 11.84 26.19
C SER A 295 7.00 12.18 25.34
N LEU A 296 7.54 11.19 24.63
CA LEU A 296 8.66 11.35 23.71
C LEU A 296 8.30 12.24 22.51
N TYR A 297 7.11 12.07 21.91
CA TYR A 297 6.67 12.98 20.85
C TYR A 297 6.53 14.42 21.34
N LYS A 298 6.02 14.61 22.55
CA LYS A 298 5.84 15.93 23.15
C LYS A 298 7.16 16.62 23.48
N ALA A 299 8.09 15.89 24.11
CA ALA A 299 9.35 16.46 24.60
C ALA A 299 10.44 16.52 23.53
N ASP A 300 10.72 15.41 22.86
CA ASP A 300 11.91 15.25 22.00
C ASP A 300 11.61 15.48 20.52
N PHE A 301 10.37 15.22 20.08
CA PHE A 301 9.96 15.31 18.67
C PHE A 301 8.88 16.37 18.44
N SER A 302 9.01 17.52 19.10
CA SER A 302 8.05 18.64 18.99
C SER A 302 7.86 19.18 17.56
N SER A 303 8.81 18.94 16.65
CA SER A 303 8.69 19.27 15.22
C SER A 303 7.79 18.29 14.44
N TYR A 304 7.52 17.11 14.99
CA TYR A 304 6.66 16.09 14.39
C TYR A 304 5.26 16.13 15.02
N ALA A 305 4.51 17.18 14.68
CA ALA A 305 3.20 17.47 15.26
C ALA A 305 2.18 16.32 15.12
N ASP A 306 2.27 15.53 14.04
CA ASP A 306 1.33 14.45 13.77
C ASP A 306 1.63 13.13 14.51
N GLY A 307 2.77 13.02 15.19
CA GLY A 307 3.23 11.75 15.76
C GLY A 307 2.23 11.12 16.72
N GLY A 308 1.86 11.82 17.78
CA GLY A 308 0.88 11.28 18.74
C GLY A 308 -0.55 11.23 18.20
N LEU A 309 -0.89 12.08 17.23
CA LEU A 309 -2.18 12.02 16.53
C LEU A 309 -2.31 10.75 15.68
N ALA A 310 -1.24 10.33 14.99
CA ALA A 310 -1.20 9.08 14.24
C ALA A 310 -1.35 7.86 15.17
N ILE A 311 -0.72 7.89 16.36
CA ILE A 311 -0.90 6.86 17.39
C ILE A 311 -2.38 6.80 17.83
N LEU A 312 -3.03 7.95 18.07
CA LEU A 312 -4.45 7.99 18.46
C LEU A 312 -5.35 7.38 17.37
N ARG A 313 -5.16 7.81 16.11
CA ARG A 313 -5.91 7.32 14.96
C ARG A 313 -5.73 5.80 14.77
N GLY A 314 -4.49 5.31 14.93
CA GLY A 314 -4.20 3.88 14.94
C GLY A 314 -4.92 3.15 16.06
N PHE A 315 -4.84 3.67 17.29
CA PHE A 315 -5.49 3.10 18.48
C PHE A 315 -7.02 3.00 18.31
N LEU A 316 -7.66 4.04 17.76
CA LEU A 316 -9.10 4.08 17.50
C LEU A 316 -9.55 3.10 16.40
N ALA A 317 -8.70 2.81 15.42
CA ALA A 317 -9.03 1.92 14.31
C ALA A 317 -8.97 0.42 14.70
N ILE A 318 -8.22 0.06 15.75
CA ILE A 318 -8.08 -1.33 16.22
C ILE A 318 -9.43 -1.98 16.57
N PRO A 319 -10.26 -1.43 17.48
CA PRO A 319 -11.54 -2.05 17.80
C PRO A 319 -12.47 -2.16 16.57
N LEU A 320 -12.35 -1.23 15.60
CA LEU A 320 -13.12 -1.28 14.35
C LEU A 320 -12.71 -2.47 13.48
N GLN A 321 -11.40 -2.67 13.30
CA GLN A 321 -10.86 -3.72 12.44
C GLN A 321 -10.99 -5.13 13.03
N PHE A 322 -10.92 -5.25 14.36
CA PHE A 322 -11.00 -6.55 15.04
C PHE A 322 -12.42 -6.85 15.57
N SER A 323 -13.44 -6.08 15.17
CA SER A 323 -14.82 -6.25 15.63
C SER A 323 -15.36 -7.67 15.37
N THR A 324 -15.10 -8.22 14.18
CA THR A 324 -15.50 -9.59 13.83
C THR A 324 -14.77 -10.63 14.66
N GLU A 325 -13.48 -10.45 14.93
CA GLU A 325 -12.70 -11.39 15.75
C GLU A 325 -13.22 -11.40 17.20
N ILE A 326 -13.50 -10.22 17.76
CA ILE A 326 -14.10 -10.07 19.10
C ILE A 326 -15.44 -10.83 19.17
N TRP A 327 -16.31 -10.63 18.18
CA TRP A 327 -17.62 -11.29 18.14
C TRP A 327 -17.49 -12.80 17.88
N GLN A 328 -16.57 -13.24 17.01
CA GLN A 328 -16.28 -14.65 16.80
C GLN A 328 -15.86 -15.36 18.10
N GLN A 329 -15.07 -14.70 18.94
CA GLN A 329 -14.65 -15.27 20.22
C GLN A 329 -15.76 -15.28 21.28
N ALA A 330 -16.60 -14.24 21.31
CA ALA A 330 -17.69 -14.15 22.26
C ALA A 330 -18.89 -15.05 21.91
N ALA A 331 -19.35 -14.98 20.66
CA ALA A 331 -20.63 -15.58 20.24
C ALA A 331 -20.70 -15.83 18.72
N MET A 332 -19.88 -16.74 18.20
CA MET A 332 -19.80 -17.09 16.77
C MET A 332 -21.16 -17.40 16.11
N ASP A 333 -22.08 -18.02 16.83
CA ASP A 333 -23.39 -18.45 16.30
C ASP A 333 -24.37 -17.28 16.10
N THR A 334 -24.06 -16.10 16.65
CA THR A 334 -24.89 -14.88 16.60
C THR A 334 -24.39 -13.85 15.59
N LEU A 335 -23.37 -14.20 14.78
CA LEU A 335 -22.79 -13.29 13.80
C LEU A 335 -23.84 -12.83 12.77
N PRO A 336 -23.83 -11.55 12.39
CA PRO A 336 -24.72 -11.01 11.37
C PRO A 336 -24.69 -11.83 10.06
N PRO A 337 -25.86 -12.05 9.42
CA PRO A 337 -25.94 -12.86 8.21
C PRO A 337 -25.22 -12.23 7.02
N ASP A 338 -24.98 -10.92 7.03
CA ASP A 338 -24.26 -10.20 5.97
C ASP A 338 -22.75 -10.44 5.98
N LEU A 339 -22.21 -11.06 7.04
CA LEU A 339 -20.82 -11.55 7.08
C LEU A 339 -20.65 -12.90 6.35
N ARG A 340 -21.75 -13.60 6.04
CA ARG A 340 -21.71 -14.87 5.32
C ARG A 340 -21.63 -14.59 3.82
N VAL A 341 -20.44 -14.77 3.25
CA VAL A 341 -20.11 -14.40 1.88
C VAL A 341 -19.31 -15.51 1.19
N ASP A 342 -19.09 -15.36 -0.11
CA ASP A 342 -18.27 -16.29 -0.88
C ASP A 342 -16.83 -15.80 -0.99
N ALA A 343 -15.89 -16.67 -0.66
CA ALA A 343 -14.49 -16.53 -1.01
C ALA A 343 -14.18 -17.30 -2.31
N GLN A 344 -13.21 -16.78 -3.06
CA GLN A 344 -12.68 -17.39 -4.27
C GLN A 344 -11.17 -17.54 -4.12
N LEU A 345 -10.65 -18.75 -4.34
CA LEU A 345 -9.20 -18.96 -4.44
C LEU A 345 -8.74 -18.70 -5.88
N SER A 346 -7.68 -17.91 -6.04
CA SER A 346 -7.24 -17.46 -7.36
C SER A 346 -5.73 -17.41 -7.53
N ARG A 347 -5.32 -17.53 -8.78
CA ARG A 347 -3.95 -17.23 -9.24
C ARG A 347 -3.87 -15.79 -9.71
N VAL A 348 -2.74 -15.15 -9.44
CA VAL A 348 -2.52 -13.75 -9.81
C VAL A 348 -1.69 -13.73 -11.10
N SER A 349 -2.18 -13.05 -12.12
CA SER A 349 -1.38 -12.75 -13.30
C SER A 349 -1.31 -11.23 -13.47
N TYR A 350 -0.09 -10.71 -13.59
CA TYR A 350 0.11 -9.31 -13.89
C TYR A 350 -0.09 -9.09 -15.38
N ARG A 351 -1.01 -8.19 -15.74
CA ARG A 351 -1.30 -7.90 -17.15
C ARG A 351 -1.33 -6.39 -17.40
N ALA A 352 -0.76 -6.01 -18.52
CA ALA A 352 -0.94 -4.68 -19.10
C ALA A 352 -2.37 -4.56 -19.64
N LEU A 353 -3.14 -3.63 -19.08
CA LEU A 353 -4.45 -3.22 -19.56
C LEU A 353 -4.29 -1.91 -20.34
N ILE A 354 -4.54 -2.02 -21.65
CA ILE A 354 -4.61 -0.90 -22.57
C ILE A 354 -6.01 -0.28 -22.45
N GLN A 355 -6.09 1.04 -22.28
CA GLN A 355 -7.38 1.72 -22.17
C GLN A 355 -8.18 1.65 -23.47
N ALA A 356 -9.51 1.57 -23.38
CA ALA A 356 -10.36 1.40 -24.55
C ALA A 356 -10.21 2.53 -25.60
N TRP A 357 -9.97 3.77 -25.15
CA TRP A 357 -9.81 4.91 -26.07
C TRP A 357 -8.56 4.81 -26.95
N THR A 358 -7.45 4.28 -26.45
CA THR A 358 -6.23 4.13 -27.25
C THR A 358 -6.45 3.08 -28.33
N VAL A 359 -7.20 2.01 -28.02
CA VAL A 359 -7.65 1.01 -28.99
C VAL A 359 -8.59 1.62 -30.03
N TYR A 360 -9.54 2.48 -29.64
CA TYR A 360 -10.43 3.15 -30.58
C TYR A 360 -9.69 4.12 -31.51
N ILE A 361 -8.77 4.92 -30.99
CA ILE A 361 -7.96 5.84 -31.81
C ILE A 361 -7.04 5.05 -32.74
N PHE A 362 -6.37 4.01 -32.23
CA PHE A 362 -5.52 3.15 -33.05
C PHE A 362 -6.33 2.43 -34.14
N GLY A 363 -7.47 1.82 -33.79
CA GLY A 363 -8.34 1.13 -34.74
C GLY A 363 -8.91 2.07 -35.80
N GLY A 364 -9.41 3.24 -35.38
CA GLY A 364 -9.96 4.25 -36.29
C GLY A 364 -8.92 4.82 -37.25
N SER A 365 -7.72 5.13 -36.75
CA SER A 365 -6.62 5.62 -37.59
C SER A 365 -6.08 4.55 -38.54
N ALA A 366 -5.92 3.30 -38.08
CA ALA A 366 -5.55 2.18 -38.94
C ALA A 366 -6.57 1.98 -40.07
N PHE A 367 -7.86 2.10 -39.77
CA PHE A 367 -8.93 2.04 -40.77
C PHE A 367 -8.83 3.19 -41.79
N LEU A 368 -8.59 4.43 -41.35
CA LEU A 368 -8.42 5.57 -42.26
C LEU A 368 -7.21 5.40 -43.18
N VAL A 369 -6.09 4.87 -42.67
CA VAL A 369 -4.89 4.58 -43.47
C VAL A 369 -5.19 3.50 -44.51
N LEU A 370 -5.89 2.43 -44.11
CA LEU A 370 -6.29 1.38 -45.04
C LEU A 370 -7.25 1.92 -46.11
N ALA A 371 -8.25 2.71 -45.73
CA ALA A 371 -9.17 3.36 -46.66
C ALA A 371 -8.43 4.29 -47.63
N TRP A 372 -7.45 5.04 -47.15
CA TRP A 372 -6.58 5.87 -48.00
C TRP A 372 -5.76 5.05 -48.99
N CYS A 373 -5.14 3.95 -48.54
CA CYS A 373 -4.39 3.05 -49.41
C CYS A 373 -5.28 2.42 -50.49
N ILE A 374 -6.48 1.96 -50.11
CA ILE A 374 -7.48 1.43 -51.05
C ILE A 374 -7.92 2.53 -52.02
N GLY A 375 -8.18 3.74 -51.54
CA GLY A 375 -8.52 4.89 -52.36
C GLY A 375 -7.43 5.25 -53.36
N CYS A 376 -6.16 5.21 -52.96
CA CYS A 376 -5.02 5.41 -53.86
C CYS A 376 -4.93 4.31 -54.92
N LEU A 377 -5.12 3.05 -54.53
CA LEU A 377 -5.14 1.92 -55.48
C LEU A 377 -6.30 2.04 -56.47
N TRP A 378 -7.48 2.40 -55.98
CA TRP A 378 -8.66 2.63 -56.80
C TRP A 378 -8.47 3.81 -57.76
N TRP A 379 -7.84 4.88 -57.29
CA TRP A 379 -7.48 6.04 -58.12
C TRP A 379 -6.45 5.68 -59.18
N CYS A 380 -5.44 4.86 -58.86
CA CYS A 380 -4.50 4.33 -59.84
C CYS A 380 -5.18 3.41 -60.87
N TYR A 381 -6.21 2.66 -60.46
CA TYR A 381 -6.96 1.77 -61.34
C TYR A 381 -7.89 2.51 -62.30
N LEU A 382 -8.58 3.56 -61.84
CA LEU A 382 -9.54 4.33 -62.64
C LEU A 382 -8.93 5.59 -63.31
N GLY A 383 -7.71 5.97 -62.94
CA GLY A 383 -7.07 7.17 -63.46
C GLY A 383 -6.84 7.12 -64.98
N PRO A 384 -6.99 8.24 -65.71
CA PRO A 384 -6.82 8.30 -67.17
C PRO A 384 -5.37 8.06 -67.65
N TYR A 385 -4.43 7.95 -66.71
CA TYR A 385 -3.01 7.69 -66.98
C TYR A 385 -2.57 6.52 -66.12
N THR A 386 -2.75 5.31 -66.61
CA THR A 386 -1.87 4.22 -66.19
C THR A 386 -0.46 4.62 -66.65
N PRO A 387 0.55 4.60 -65.77
CA PRO A 387 1.92 4.70 -66.28
C PRO A 387 2.08 3.57 -67.30
N ASN A 388 2.60 3.88 -68.50
CA ASN A 388 2.98 2.88 -69.49
C ASN A 388 4.03 1.96 -68.86
N ALA A 389 3.57 0.97 -68.09
CA ALA A 389 4.40 -0.04 -67.51
C ALA A 389 4.72 -1.00 -68.65
N SER A 390 5.98 -1.04 -69.05
CA SER A 390 6.41 -2.09 -69.97
C SER A 390 6.31 -3.44 -69.24
N TYR A 391 6.29 -4.56 -69.98
CA TYR A 391 6.36 -5.90 -69.38
C TYR A 391 7.68 -6.19 -68.63
N PHE A 392 8.60 -5.22 -68.58
CA PHE A 392 9.92 -5.33 -67.98
C PHE A 392 10.12 -4.23 -66.91
N PRO A 393 9.94 -4.56 -65.61
CA PRO A 393 10.04 -3.60 -64.51
C PRO A 393 11.41 -2.89 -64.43
N GLU A 394 12.48 -3.50 -64.95
CA GLU A 394 13.83 -2.92 -64.92
C GLU A 394 13.98 -1.67 -65.80
N ILE A 395 13.17 -1.57 -66.87
CA ILE A 395 13.20 -0.47 -67.84
C ILE A 395 12.42 0.76 -67.34
N ASP A 396 11.36 0.53 -66.55
CA ASP A 396 10.53 1.63 -66.02
C ASP A 396 11.19 2.38 -64.87
N ILE A 397 11.98 1.70 -64.04
CA ILE A 397 12.73 2.32 -62.94
C ILE A 397 13.84 3.24 -63.48
N THR A 398 14.49 2.84 -64.57
CA THR A 398 15.60 3.60 -65.18
C THR A 398 15.12 4.77 -66.04
N SER A 399 13.97 4.64 -66.73
CA SER A 399 13.44 5.70 -67.61
C SER A 399 12.86 6.89 -66.85
N LYS A 400 12.32 6.68 -65.63
CA LYS A 400 11.73 7.73 -64.79
C LYS A 400 12.64 8.25 -63.67
N GLY A 401 13.84 7.67 -63.54
CA GLY A 401 14.83 8.01 -62.52
C GLY A 401 15.75 9.20 -62.82
N THR A 402 15.56 9.92 -63.93
CA THR A 402 16.44 11.04 -64.30
C THR A 402 15.79 12.40 -63.96
N SER A 403 16.25 13.01 -62.86
CA SER A 403 16.10 14.46 -62.64
C SER A 403 16.61 15.25 -63.86
N PRO A 404 16.05 16.43 -64.17
CA PRO A 404 16.39 17.17 -65.39
C PRO A 404 17.86 17.57 -65.34
N VAL A 405 18.63 17.04 -66.28
CA VAL A 405 20.04 17.38 -66.47
C VAL A 405 20.14 18.86 -66.81
N ALA A 406 20.85 19.60 -65.96
CA ALA A 406 21.27 20.97 -66.23
C ALA A 406 22.00 21.02 -67.58
N ALA A 407 21.40 21.69 -68.56
CA ALA A 407 22.01 21.91 -69.86
C ALA A 407 23.23 22.83 -69.70
N VAL A 408 24.43 22.26 -69.77
CA VAL A 408 25.67 23.04 -69.96
C VAL A 408 25.97 23.10 -71.44
N ARG A 409 25.82 24.31 -71.99
CA ARG A 409 26.15 24.69 -73.36
C ARG A 409 27.67 24.87 -73.45
N GLY A 410 28.34 24.08 -74.28
CA GLY A 410 29.76 24.21 -74.58
C GLY A 410 30.00 24.09 -76.08
N SER A 411 30.61 25.14 -76.64
CA SER A 411 30.94 25.31 -78.06
C SER A 411 32.17 24.51 -78.43
N ASP A 412 32.01 23.41 -79.17
CA ASP A 412 32.81 23.14 -80.36
C ASP A 412 32.28 21.93 -81.13
N LYS A 413 32.27 22.08 -82.46
CA LYS A 413 31.79 21.09 -83.42
C LYS A 413 32.83 19.98 -83.58
N SER A 414 32.65 18.88 -82.87
CA SER A 414 33.21 17.58 -83.28
C SER A 414 32.47 16.46 -82.55
N TYR A 415 31.72 15.64 -83.31
CA TYR A 415 31.23 14.37 -82.82
C TYR A 415 32.42 13.42 -82.67
N ALA A 416 32.76 13.10 -81.43
CA ALA A 416 33.61 11.97 -81.10
C ALA A 416 32.87 11.07 -80.11
N THR A 417 32.67 9.82 -80.50
CA THR A 417 32.08 8.76 -79.68
C THR A 417 33.05 8.43 -78.55
N SER A 418 32.86 9.02 -77.37
CA SER A 418 33.58 8.58 -76.17
C SER A 418 32.92 7.32 -75.61
N MET A 419 33.29 6.16 -76.15
CA MET A 419 33.25 4.91 -75.39
C MET A 419 34.18 5.07 -74.19
N ARG A 420 33.63 5.39 -73.01
CA ARG A 420 34.34 5.20 -71.76
C ARG A 420 33.88 3.88 -71.14
N SER A 421 34.56 2.83 -71.59
CA SER A 421 34.69 1.55 -70.89
C SER A 421 35.24 1.82 -69.48
N GLY A 422 34.36 1.75 -68.48
CA GLY A 422 34.70 1.76 -67.06
C GLY A 422 34.87 0.33 -66.57
N ARG A 423 36.07 -0.18 -66.75
CA ARG A 423 36.54 -1.52 -66.38
C ARG A 423 36.41 -1.75 -64.87
N VAL A 424 35.88 -2.92 -64.52
CA VAL A 424 35.91 -3.54 -63.19
C VAL A 424 37.33 -3.51 -62.63
N SER A 425 37.51 -2.92 -61.44
CA SER A 425 38.69 -3.09 -60.61
C SER A 425 38.25 -3.67 -59.27
N SER A 426 38.46 -4.98 -59.12
CA SER A 426 38.42 -5.69 -57.85
C SER A 426 39.55 -5.17 -56.97
N ARG A 427 39.20 -4.54 -55.86
CA ARG A 427 40.13 -4.27 -54.76
C ARG A 427 39.53 -4.83 -53.48
N THR A 428 39.91 -6.08 -53.22
CA THR A 428 39.88 -6.75 -51.93
C THR A 428 40.62 -5.89 -50.90
N LEU A 429 39.90 -5.41 -49.88
CA LEU A 429 40.47 -4.79 -48.69
C LEU A 429 40.45 -5.84 -47.57
N HIS A 430 41.65 -6.23 -47.14
CA HIS A 430 41.92 -7.15 -46.05
C HIS A 430 41.37 -6.62 -44.72
N TYR A 431 40.63 -7.48 -44.00
CA TYR A 431 40.36 -7.35 -42.58
C TYR A 431 41.61 -7.72 -41.76
N PRO A 432 41.92 -7.02 -40.65
CA PRO A 432 42.73 -7.60 -39.60
C PRO A 432 41.88 -8.58 -38.78
N GLN A 433 42.41 -9.79 -38.60
CA GLN A 433 41.90 -10.82 -37.71
C GLN A 433 41.96 -10.35 -36.25
N PHE A 434 40.83 -10.41 -35.56
CA PHE A 434 40.77 -10.64 -34.11
C PHE A 434 40.02 -11.95 -33.87
N GLY A 435 40.54 -12.76 -32.94
CA GLY A 435 40.11 -14.13 -32.65
C GLY A 435 38.70 -14.25 -32.05
N PRO A 436 38.28 -15.47 -31.66
CA PRO A 436 36.91 -15.75 -31.29
C PRO A 436 36.59 -15.08 -29.95
N PHE A 437 35.73 -14.07 -29.96
CA PHE A 437 35.02 -13.65 -28.76
C PHE A 437 33.77 -14.53 -28.61
N GLU A 438 33.67 -15.12 -27.43
CA GLU A 438 32.54 -15.91 -26.96
C GLU A 438 31.22 -15.16 -27.16
N LYS A 439 30.15 -15.94 -27.43
CA LYS A 439 28.76 -15.47 -27.40
C LYS A 439 28.48 -14.77 -26.07
N GLY A 440 28.50 -13.44 -26.08
CA GLY A 440 27.84 -12.63 -25.07
C GLY A 440 26.34 -12.84 -25.21
N VAL A 441 25.75 -13.41 -24.17
CA VAL A 441 24.30 -13.41 -23.92
C VAL A 441 23.90 -11.95 -23.73
N GLU A 442 23.18 -11.37 -24.69
CA GLU A 442 22.48 -10.11 -24.46
C GLU A 442 21.32 -10.42 -23.52
N GLN A 443 21.55 -10.11 -22.25
CA GLN A 443 20.67 -10.38 -21.12
C GLN A 443 19.68 -9.22 -21.00
N GLU A 444 18.50 -9.39 -21.60
CA GLU A 444 17.33 -8.51 -21.46
C GLU A 444 16.53 -8.77 -20.16
N GLU A 445 17.18 -9.32 -19.13
CA GLU A 445 16.55 -9.90 -17.92
C GLU A 445 16.57 -9.00 -16.67
N GLU A 446 17.25 -7.85 -16.67
CA GLU A 446 17.58 -7.15 -15.40
C GLU A 446 16.49 -6.22 -14.82
N LEU A 447 15.31 -6.08 -15.44
CA LEU A 447 14.23 -5.21 -14.92
C LEU A 447 13.13 -5.96 -14.17
N GLU A 448 12.92 -7.25 -14.45
CA GLU A 448 11.97 -8.09 -13.70
C GLU A 448 12.48 -8.44 -12.29
N ASP A 449 13.79 -8.36 -12.06
CA ASP A 449 14.41 -8.77 -10.80
C ASP A 449 14.27 -7.74 -9.67
N LEU A 450 14.21 -6.44 -9.96
CA LEU A 450 14.17 -5.42 -8.90
C LEU A 450 12.82 -5.43 -8.17
N GLU A 451 11.72 -5.54 -8.92
CA GLU A 451 10.38 -5.53 -8.35
C GLU A 451 10.09 -6.84 -7.60
N TYR A 452 10.59 -7.96 -8.13
CA TYR A 452 10.58 -9.25 -7.43
C TYR A 452 11.40 -9.22 -6.12
N LEU A 453 12.60 -8.60 -6.13
CA LEU A 453 13.42 -8.42 -4.93
C LEU A 453 12.73 -7.54 -3.89
N MET A 454 12.12 -6.42 -4.32
CA MET A 454 11.39 -5.50 -3.45
C MET A 454 10.18 -6.18 -2.78
N ARG A 455 9.46 -7.03 -3.54
CA ARG A 455 8.35 -7.84 -3.01
C ARG A 455 8.80 -8.90 -2.03
N LYS A 456 9.91 -9.60 -2.32
CA LYS A 456 10.48 -10.64 -1.46
C LYS A 456 11.02 -10.08 -0.15
N LEU A 457 11.48 -8.83 -0.15
CA LEU A 457 12.05 -8.14 1.02
C LEU A 457 11.03 -7.26 1.78
N GLY A 458 9.74 -7.27 1.40
CA GLY A 458 8.67 -6.58 2.13
C GLY A 458 8.67 -5.05 2.00
N LEU A 459 9.37 -4.50 1.01
CA LEU A 459 9.40 -3.06 0.74
C LEU A 459 8.22 -2.71 -0.17
N GLY A 460 7.08 -2.40 0.44
CA GLY A 460 5.80 -2.16 -0.24
C GLY A 460 5.77 -0.94 -1.18
N ASN A 461 4.76 -0.96 -2.06
CA ASN A 461 4.45 0.04 -3.09
C ASN A 461 4.17 1.44 -2.51
N GLY A 462 5.22 2.23 -2.32
CA GLY A 462 5.13 3.60 -1.84
C GLY A 462 6.23 4.48 -2.39
N MET A 463 6.35 4.61 -3.72
CA MET A 463 7.22 5.65 -4.27
C MET A 463 6.50 6.99 -4.32
N SER A 464 6.97 7.94 -3.51
CA SER A 464 6.68 9.36 -3.66
C SER A 464 6.91 9.81 -5.11
N ARG A 465 6.01 10.65 -5.66
CA ARG A 465 6.17 11.27 -7.00
C ARG A 465 7.53 11.96 -7.16
N ALA A 466 8.16 12.42 -6.08
CA ALA A 466 9.48 13.03 -6.09
C ALA A 466 10.59 12.02 -6.43
N VAL A 467 10.48 10.78 -5.93
CA VAL A 467 11.45 9.70 -6.18
C VAL A 467 11.35 9.22 -7.63
N VAL A 468 10.12 8.99 -8.12
CA VAL A 468 9.88 8.64 -9.53
C VAL A 468 10.41 9.73 -10.46
N LYS A 469 10.22 11.01 -10.13
CA LYS A 469 10.72 12.14 -10.92
C LYS A 469 12.25 12.28 -10.86
N GLY A 470 12.87 11.93 -9.73
CA GLY A 470 14.33 11.95 -9.55
C GLY A 470 15.09 10.85 -10.30
N ILE A 471 14.41 9.72 -10.54
CA ILE A 471 14.96 8.50 -11.13
C ILE A 471 14.62 8.37 -12.64
N LYS A 472 13.52 8.96 -13.10
CA LYS A 472 13.06 8.85 -14.49
C LYS A 472 14.15 9.28 -15.49
N GLY A 473 14.60 8.32 -16.32
CA GLY A 473 15.59 8.53 -17.37
C GLY A 473 17.06 8.44 -16.94
N LYS A 474 17.35 8.03 -15.70
CA LYS A 474 18.72 7.78 -15.21
C LYS A 474 19.00 6.29 -15.06
N ARG A 475 20.24 5.86 -15.29
CA ARG A 475 20.69 4.52 -14.95
C ARG A 475 20.89 4.42 -13.44
N ILE A 476 20.35 3.36 -12.85
CA ILE A 476 20.46 3.05 -11.42
C ILE A 476 21.36 1.83 -11.30
N TYR A 477 22.31 1.88 -10.37
CA TYR A 477 23.12 0.73 -10.01
C TYR A 477 22.74 0.30 -8.60
N CYS A 478 22.24 -0.93 -8.47
CA CYS A 478 21.92 -1.55 -7.19
C CYS A 478 23.04 -2.54 -6.84
N GLY A 479 23.65 -2.36 -5.67
CA GLY A 479 24.61 -3.31 -5.12
C GLY A 479 24.16 -3.77 -3.73
N ALA A 480 24.18 -5.08 -3.50
CA ALA A 480 24.06 -5.64 -2.17
C ALA A 480 25.47 -5.75 -1.57
N TYR A 481 25.69 -5.14 -0.40
CA TYR A 481 26.91 -5.36 0.37
C TYR A 481 26.59 -6.40 1.45
N ILE A 482 27.09 -7.62 1.25
CA ILE A 482 26.98 -8.70 2.24
C ILE A 482 28.04 -8.44 3.30
N GLY A 483 27.62 -8.20 4.54
CA GLY A 483 28.53 -8.10 5.68
C GLY A 483 29.06 -9.49 6.06
N ASP A 484 30.30 -9.57 6.54
CA ASP A 484 30.80 -10.82 7.12
C ASP A 484 29.97 -11.19 8.36
N MET A 485 29.72 -12.49 8.51
CA MET A 485 28.76 -13.10 9.46
C MET A 485 28.58 -12.33 10.77
N GLY A 486 27.43 -11.66 10.91
CA GLY A 486 26.95 -11.10 12.18
C GLY A 486 26.34 -9.71 12.10
N ASP A 487 26.59 -8.93 11.05
CA ASP A 487 25.98 -7.61 10.84
C ASP A 487 24.91 -7.65 9.71
N LEU A 488 23.87 -6.82 9.86
CA LEU A 488 22.71 -6.75 8.94
C LEU A 488 23.11 -6.36 7.51
N ASP A 489 22.56 -7.06 6.52
CA ASP A 489 22.74 -6.75 5.10
C ASP A 489 22.23 -5.33 4.78
N HIS A 490 23.03 -4.55 4.04
CA HIS A 490 22.64 -3.22 3.59
C HIS A 490 22.58 -3.16 2.05
N ILE A 491 21.47 -2.64 1.54
CA ILE A 491 21.27 -2.37 0.10
C ILE A 491 21.61 -0.91 -0.17
N VAL A 492 22.53 -0.66 -1.09
CA VAL A 492 22.91 0.70 -1.52
C VAL A 492 22.43 0.92 -2.95
N ILE A 493 21.60 1.96 -3.13
CA ILE A 493 21.08 2.39 -4.43
C ILE A 493 21.84 3.63 -4.85
N VAL A 494 22.59 3.57 -5.96
CA VAL A 494 23.38 4.72 -6.47
C VAL A 494 22.83 5.15 -7.83
N THR A 495 22.63 6.45 -8.00
CA THR A 495 22.24 7.05 -9.29
C THR A 495 23.42 7.80 -9.93
N GLU A 496 23.49 7.80 -11.25
CA GLU A 496 24.64 8.28 -12.02
C GLU A 496 24.82 9.81 -11.95
N LYS A 497 25.56 10.24 -10.92
CA LYS A 497 26.60 11.29 -10.89
C LYS A 497 26.85 11.65 -9.44
N ASP A 498 27.49 10.73 -8.71
CA ASP A 498 28.50 11.08 -7.72
C ASP A 498 29.26 9.81 -7.34
N ARG A 499 30.60 9.91 -7.37
CA ARG A 499 31.51 8.81 -7.12
C ARG A 499 31.28 8.26 -5.72
N VAL A 500 31.07 6.95 -5.62
CA VAL A 500 31.08 6.21 -4.35
C VAL A 500 32.37 6.54 -3.60
N ARG A 501 32.27 7.22 -2.45
CA ARG A 501 33.33 7.21 -1.44
C ARG A 501 32.90 6.24 -0.35
N PRO A 502 33.65 5.16 -0.10
CA PRO A 502 33.34 4.27 1.02
C PRO A 502 33.48 5.05 2.33
N LEU A 503 32.42 5.07 3.14
CA LEU A 503 32.47 5.54 4.51
C LEU A 503 33.25 4.49 5.33
N LEU A 504 34.52 4.79 5.60
CA LEU A 504 35.33 4.00 6.52
C LEU A 504 34.81 4.18 7.96
N LYS A 505 34.60 3.04 8.63
CA LYS A 505 34.25 2.92 10.05
C LYS A 505 35.22 3.79 10.89
N ASN A 506 34.65 4.62 11.78
CA ASN A 506 35.33 5.44 12.82
C ASN A 506 35.74 6.90 12.54
N LYS A 507 35.00 7.68 11.73
CA LYS A 507 35.06 9.16 11.86
C LYS A 507 33.68 9.80 11.85
N LEU A 508 33.28 10.30 13.02
CA LEU A 508 32.22 11.31 13.16
C LEU A 508 32.68 12.61 12.48
N TYR A 509 31.86 13.14 11.59
CA TYR A 509 31.88 14.56 11.25
C TYR A 509 30.51 15.13 11.61
N CYS A 510 30.54 16.23 12.35
CA CYS A 510 29.39 16.96 12.89
C CYS A 510 28.43 17.47 11.82
#